data_AF-A0A968NNI7-F1
#
_entry.id   AF-A0A968NNI7-F1
#
_cell.length_a   1.000
_cell.length_b   1.000
_cell.length_c   1.000
_cell.angle_alpha   90.00
_cell.angle_beta   90.00
_cell.angle_gamma   90.00
#
_symmetry.space_group_name_H-M   'P 1'
#
loop_
_entity.id
_entity.type
_entity.pdbx_description
1 polymer ?
#
loop_
_entity_poly.entity_id
_entity_poly.type
_entity_poly.pdbx_seq_one_letter_code
_entity_poly.pdbx_strand_id
1 'polypeptide(L)'
;MLAKYMGEGGWHIQIDVDEYFINFSDFVKFLSHQSKYLQDPEKKPIIFIANLIVLYKKTINGFLYVKNSYDTLSIATNYPQYKSARNNNHSCVHHPIFFSFIKLGQEMTKKFCLKLRIGVTLKILRLIATLNFGKQ
;
A
#
# COMPACT_ATOMS: atom_id res chain seq x y z
N MET A 1 8.27 16.75 0.59
CA MET A 1 7.40 15.55 0.68
C MET A 1 7.95 14.49 -0.26
N LEU A 2 8.08 13.25 0.21
CA LEU A 2 8.72 12.14 -0.51
C LEU A 2 8.12 11.86 -1.90
N ALA A 3 6.82 12.12 -2.06
CA ALA A 3 6.12 12.09 -3.34
C ALA A 3 6.84 12.84 -4.48
N LYS A 4 7.49 13.97 -4.19
CA LYS A 4 8.21 14.76 -5.20
C LYS A 4 9.40 14.02 -5.81
N TYR A 5 9.96 13.04 -5.09
CA TYR A 5 11.09 12.23 -5.55
C TYR A 5 10.66 10.92 -6.23
N MET A 6 9.36 10.59 -6.21
CA MET A 6 8.81 9.39 -6.84
C MET A 6 8.63 9.52 -8.36
N GLY A 7 8.91 10.70 -8.93
CA GLY A 7 8.60 11.03 -10.31
C GLY A 7 7.15 11.55 -10.46
N GLU A 8 6.84 12.01 -11.66
CA GLU A 8 5.51 12.49 -12.02
C GLU A 8 4.71 11.40 -12.74
N GLY A 9 3.39 11.42 -12.55
CA GLY A 9 2.45 10.53 -13.23
C GLY A 9 2.41 9.11 -12.67
N GLY A 10 1.53 8.30 -13.26
CA GLY A 10 1.32 6.91 -12.86
C GLY A 10 0.62 6.75 -11.51
N TRP A 11 0.69 5.54 -10.97
CA TRP A 11 0.18 5.24 -9.64
C TRP A 11 1.30 5.31 -8.61
N HIS A 12 1.12 6.15 -7.59
CA HIS A 12 2.00 6.27 -6.44
C HIS A 12 1.54 5.33 -5.35
N ILE A 13 2.31 4.28 -5.09
CA ILE A 13 2.03 3.25 -4.08
C ILE A 13 2.88 3.54 -2.84
N GLN A 14 2.25 3.51 -1.65
CA GLN A 14 2.91 3.69 -0.36
C GLN A 14 2.58 2.56 0.60
N ILE A 15 3.63 1.89 1.10
CA ILE A 15 3.55 0.78 2.05
C ILE A 15 4.55 1.05 3.17
N ASP A 16 4.11 0.95 4.43
CA ASP A 16 5.02 1.04 5.57
C ASP A 16 5.76 -0.28 5.78
N VAL A 17 6.90 -0.25 6.49
CA VAL A 17 7.76 -1.43 6.66
C VAL A 17 7.11 -2.57 7.46
N ASP A 18 6.08 -2.25 8.25
CA ASP A 18 5.27 -3.18 9.02
C ASP A 18 3.99 -3.62 8.28
N GLU A 19 3.85 -3.23 7.01
CA GLU A 19 2.70 -3.52 6.14
C GLU A 19 3.11 -4.43 4.97
N TYR A 20 2.30 -5.45 4.69
CA TYR A 20 2.57 -6.41 3.62
C TYR A 20 1.32 -6.72 2.81
N PHE A 21 1.44 -6.77 1.49
CA PHE A 21 0.40 -7.29 0.61
C PHE A 21 0.32 -8.82 0.72
N ILE A 22 -0.90 -9.36 0.80
CA ILE A 22 -1.10 -10.80 0.56
C ILE A 22 -0.77 -11.17 -0.90
N ASN A 23 -1.18 -10.34 -1.86
CA ASN A 23 -0.92 -10.56 -3.28
C ASN A 23 -0.66 -9.24 -4.03
N PHE A 24 0.62 -8.84 -4.10
CA PHE A 24 1.00 -7.59 -4.76
C PHE A 24 0.86 -7.64 -6.28
N SER A 25 1.07 -8.81 -6.90
CA SER A 25 0.97 -8.96 -8.36
C SER A 25 -0.44 -8.60 -8.87
N ASP A 26 -1.47 -9.12 -8.19
CA ASP A 26 -2.84 -8.83 -8.61
C ASP A 26 -3.24 -7.38 -8.32
N PHE A 27 -2.56 -6.71 -7.38
CA PHE A 27 -2.71 -5.26 -7.18
C PHE A 27 -2.21 -4.47 -8.36
N VAL A 28 -1.00 -4.80 -8.82
CA VAL A 28 -0.41 -4.17 -9.99
C VAL A 28 -1.28 -4.36 -11.22
N LYS A 29 -1.79 -5.58 -11.44
CA LYS A 29 -2.75 -5.87 -12.52
C LYS A 29 -4.05 -5.09 -12.36
N PHE A 30 -4.57 -4.95 -11.14
CA PHE A 30 -5.74 -4.12 -10.90
C PHE A 30 -5.47 -2.67 -11.33
N LEU A 31 -4.36 -2.07 -10.88
CA LEU A 31 -3.99 -0.69 -11.22
C LEU A 31 -3.79 -0.48 -12.73
N SER A 32 -3.24 -1.48 -13.44
CA SER A 32 -3.08 -1.39 -14.89
C SER A 32 -4.42 -1.30 -15.63
N HIS A 33 -5.45 -2.03 -15.17
CA HIS A 33 -6.81 -1.92 -15.71
C HIS A 33 -7.50 -0.59 -15.37
N GLN A 34 -6.99 0.15 -14.39
CA GLN A 34 -7.48 1.47 -13.99
C GLN A 34 -6.73 2.63 -14.68
N SER A 35 -5.90 2.35 -15.69
CA SER A 35 -5.08 3.35 -16.40
C SER A 35 -5.87 4.55 -16.96
N LYS A 36 -7.17 4.39 -17.22
CA LYS A 36 -8.07 5.49 -17.62
C LYS A 36 -8.09 6.68 -16.65
N TYR A 37 -7.83 6.44 -15.35
CA TYR A 37 -7.77 7.50 -14.34
C TYR A 37 -6.42 8.24 -14.32
N LEU A 38 -5.43 7.78 -15.08
CA LEU A 38 -4.15 8.47 -15.20
C LEU A 38 -4.20 9.65 -16.19
N GLN A 39 -5.29 9.80 -16.96
CA GLN A 39 -5.52 10.98 -17.79
C GLN A 39 -6.09 12.11 -16.92
N ASP A 40 -5.44 13.27 -16.92
CA ASP A 40 -5.79 14.44 -16.11
C ASP A 40 -6.01 14.12 -14.60
N PRO A 41 -4.99 13.58 -13.90
CA PRO A 41 -5.13 13.14 -12.51
C PRO A 41 -5.53 14.28 -11.55
N GLU A 42 -5.22 15.53 -11.90
CA GLU A 42 -5.63 16.72 -11.13
C GLU A 42 -7.15 16.94 -11.16
N LYS A 43 -7.79 16.61 -12.29
CA LYS A 43 -9.25 16.71 -12.49
C LYS A 43 -9.98 15.47 -11.99
N LYS A 44 -9.31 14.32 -11.99
CA LYS A 44 -9.85 13.02 -11.55
C LYS A 44 -8.94 12.35 -10.52
N PRO A 45 -8.71 12.99 -9.36
CA PRO A 45 -7.88 12.42 -8.31
C PRO A 45 -8.60 11.22 -7.68
N ILE A 46 -7.92 10.08 -7.68
CA ILE A 46 -8.37 8.81 -7.13
C ILE A 46 -7.41 8.38 -6.04
N ILE A 47 -7.97 7.98 -4.90
CA ILE A 47 -7.28 7.19 -3.89
C ILE A 47 -7.91 5.80 -3.85
N PHE A 48 -7.07 4.76 -3.86
CA PHE A 48 -7.50 3.42 -3.54
C PHE A 48 -7.26 3.12 -2.06
N ILE A 49 -8.32 2.65 -1.41
CA ILE A 49 -8.32 2.25 -0.01
C ILE A 49 -8.49 0.73 0.08
N ALA A 50 -7.68 0.10 0.92
CA ALA A 50 -7.74 -1.33 1.20
C ALA A 50 -8.05 -1.62 2.68
N ASN A 51 -8.61 -2.80 2.94
CA ASN A 51 -8.87 -3.30 4.28
C ASN A 51 -7.60 -3.87 4.90
N LEU A 52 -7.37 -3.54 6.16
CA LEU A 52 -6.21 -3.97 6.93
C LEU A 52 -6.57 -5.18 7.79
N ILE A 53 -5.80 -6.27 7.64
CA ILE A 53 -5.80 -7.39 8.57
C ILE A 53 -4.72 -7.10 9.62
N VAL A 54 -5.16 -6.80 10.83
CA VAL A 54 -4.25 -6.51 11.95
C VAL A 54 -3.82 -7.83 12.60
N LEU A 55 -2.54 -8.17 12.50
CA LEU A 55 -1.98 -9.31 13.21
C LEU A 55 -1.60 -8.90 14.63
N TYR A 56 -2.23 -9.58 15.59
CA TYR A 56 -2.05 -9.32 17.01
C TYR A 56 -0.81 -10.04 17.56
N LYS A 57 -0.66 -11.34 17.28
CA LYS A 57 0.38 -12.17 17.92
C LYS A 57 0.77 -13.40 17.09
N LYS A 58 2.06 -13.76 17.10
CA LYS A 58 2.58 -15.03 16.57
C LYS A 58 2.44 -16.12 17.63
N THR A 59 1.97 -17.27 17.23
CA THR A 59 1.95 -18.50 18.03
C THR A 59 2.75 -19.58 17.30
N ILE A 60 2.96 -20.73 17.95
CA ILE A 60 3.57 -21.90 17.30
C ILE A 60 2.73 -22.40 16.10
N ASN A 61 1.43 -22.12 16.12
CA ASN A 61 0.47 -22.56 15.11
C ASN A 61 0.14 -21.49 14.05
N GLY A 62 0.81 -20.33 14.06
CA GLY A 62 0.58 -19.26 13.07
C GLY A 62 0.41 -17.88 13.69
N PHE A 63 -0.58 -17.11 13.23
CA PHE A 63 -0.83 -15.75 13.69
C PHE A 63 -2.27 -15.59 14.17
N LEU A 64 -2.44 -14.89 15.29
CA LEU A 64 -3.73 -14.36 15.74
C LEU A 64 -3.96 -13.01 15.05
N TYR A 65 -5.17 -12.78 14.58
CA TYR A 65 -5.58 -11.53 13.94
C TYR A 65 -6.87 -10.99 14.56
N VAL A 66 -7.08 -9.69 14.41
CA VAL A 66 -8.32 -9.04 14.86
C VAL A 66 -9.42 -9.33 13.84
N LYS A 67 -10.42 -10.10 14.25
CA LYS A 67 -11.61 -10.36 13.41
C LYS A 67 -12.44 -9.08 13.30
N ASN A 68 -12.98 -8.82 12.11
CA ASN A 68 -13.80 -7.63 11.81
C ASN A 68 -13.07 -6.30 12.09
N SER A 69 -11.75 -6.22 11.84
CA SER A 69 -11.10 -4.91 11.79
C SER A 69 -11.67 -4.11 10.62
N TYR A 70 -12.29 -2.98 10.95
CA TYR A 70 -12.73 -1.98 9.97
C TYR A 70 -11.60 -1.00 9.61
N ASP A 71 -10.37 -1.32 10.02
CA ASP A 71 -9.19 -0.54 9.71
C ASP A 71 -8.95 -0.57 8.22
N THR A 72 -8.75 0.62 7.66
CA THR A 72 -8.49 0.80 6.25
C THR A 72 -7.25 1.65 6.05
N LEU A 73 -6.68 1.52 4.87
CA LEU A 73 -5.42 2.15 4.53
C LEU A 73 -5.45 2.65 3.09
N SER A 74 -5.08 3.90 2.88
CA SER A 74 -4.86 4.45 1.53
C SER A 74 -3.54 3.91 1.00
N ILE A 75 -3.59 3.15 -0.09
CA ILE A 75 -2.43 2.37 -0.57
C ILE A 75 -1.88 2.87 -1.90
N ALA A 76 -2.71 3.49 -2.73
CA ALA A 76 -2.29 4.07 -3.98
C ALA A 76 -3.12 5.31 -4.36
N THR A 77 -2.49 6.22 -5.09
CA THR A 77 -3.16 7.36 -5.71
C THR A 77 -2.50 7.73 -7.03
N ASN A 78 -3.30 8.25 -7.97
CA ASN A 78 -2.80 8.87 -9.20
C ASN A 78 -2.41 10.35 -9.01
N TYR A 79 -2.69 10.92 -7.83
CA TYR A 79 -2.45 12.34 -7.55
C TYR A 79 -1.86 12.53 -6.15
N PRO A 80 -0.52 12.46 -5.99
CA PRO A 80 0.15 12.40 -4.70
C PRO A 80 0.31 13.78 -4.03
N GLN A 81 -0.70 14.64 -4.10
CA GLN A 81 -0.76 15.92 -3.37
C GLN A 81 -1.36 15.70 -1.96
N TYR A 82 -0.59 15.05 -1.08
CA TYR A 82 -1.08 14.71 0.25
C TYR A 82 -1.29 15.93 1.15
N LYS A 83 -2.40 15.94 1.88
CA LYS A 83 -2.73 16.92 2.93
C LYS A 83 -2.49 16.35 4.32
N SER A 84 -2.75 15.05 4.51
CA SER A 84 -2.51 14.34 5.77
C SER A 84 -2.17 12.88 5.50
N ALA A 85 -1.06 12.39 6.04
CA ALA A 85 -0.55 11.04 5.83
C ALA A 85 -0.57 10.64 4.33
N ARG A 86 -1.39 9.63 3.98
CA ARG A 86 -1.57 9.11 2.61
C ARG A 86 -2.85 9.62 1.93
N ASN A 87 -3.48 10.65 2.51
CA ASN A 87 -4.74 11.23 2.05
C ASN A 87 -4.50 12.61 1.42
N ASN A 88 -5.21 12.90 0.33
CA ASN A 88 -5.21 14.16 -0.40
C ASN A 88 -6.57 14.89 -0.35
N ASN A 89 -7.53 14.40 0.47
CA ASN A 89 -8.92 14.88 0.63
C ASN A 89 -9.74 14.85 -0.66
N HIS A 90 -9.38 13.99 -1.62
CA HIS A 90 -10.15 13.77 -2.83
C HIS A 90 -10.98 12.49 -2.76
N SER A 91 -11.73 12.22 -3.84
CA SER A 91 -12.61 11.06 -3.96
C SER A 91 -11.84 9.76 -3.71
N CYS A 92 -12.34 9.02 -2.72
CA CYS A 92 -11.78 7.73 -2.32
C CYS A 92 -12.62 6.60 -2.91
N VAL A 93 -11.96 5.67 -3.58
CA VAL A 93 -12.57 4.43 -4.04
C VAL A 93 -12.21 3.35 -3.04
N HIS A 94 -13.19 2.93 -2.25
CA HIS A 94 -13.05 1.76 -1.39
C HIS A 94 -13.07 0.51 -2.26
N HIS A 95 -12.00 -0.28 -2.20
CA HIS A 95 -11.99 -1.59 -2.83
C HIS A 95 -11.97 -2.67 -1.75
N PRO A 96 -13.12 -3.26 -1.42
CA PRO A 96 -13.25 -4.05 -0.19
C PRO A 96 -12.52 -5.40 -0.16
N ILE A 97 -11.91 -5.87 -1.26
CA ILE A 97 -11.78 -7.34 -1.44
C ILE A 97 -10.38 -7.87 -1.79
N PHE A 98 -9.48 -7.16 -2.47
CA PHE A 98 -8.33 -7.89 -3.08
C PHE A 98 -6.95 -7.68 -2.46
N PHE A 99 -6.76 -6.65 -1.63
CA PHE A 99 -5.45 -6.36 -1.04
C PHE A 99 -5.59 -6.30 0.46
N SER A 100 -5.71 -7.46 1.08
CA SER A 100 -5.50 -7.51 2.52
C SER A 100 -4.05 -7.12 2.80
N PHE A 101 -3.89 -6.14 3.67
CA PHE A 101 -2.59 -5.81 4.22
C PHE A 101 -2.44 -6.46 5.57
N ILE A 102 -1.28 -7.03 5.82
CA ILE A 102 -0.90 -7.49 7.14
C ILE A 102 -0.20 -6.32 7.83
N LYS A 103 -0.76 -5.83 8.94
CA LYS A 103 -0.03 -4.96 9.87
C LYS A 103 0.46 -5.77 11.06
N LEU A 104 1.76 -5.73 11.32
CA LEU A 104 2.34 -6.35 12.52
C LEU A 104 2.10 -5.42 13.72
N GLY A 105 1.35 -5.90 14.73
CA GLY A 105 1.20 -5.18 15.99
C GLY A 105 2.54 -4.91 16.69
N GLN A 106 2.64 -3.85 17.51
CA GLN A 106 3.91 -3.38 18.08
C GLN A 106 4.73 -4.45 18.84
N GLU A 107 4.06 -5.41 19.48
CA GLU A 107 4.73 -6.51 20.19
C GLU A 107 5.45 -7.47 19.21
N MET A 108 4.91 -7.61 18.00
CA MET A 108 5.42 -8.47 16.93
C MET A 108 6.58 -7.81 16.19
N THR A 109 6.52 -6.50 15.98
CA THR A 109 7.52 -5.73 15.24
C THR A 109 8.91 -5.80 15.91
N LYS A 110 8.97 -5.92 17.25
CA LYS A 110 10.25 -6.04 18.00
C LYS A 110 10.98 -7.36 17.78
N LYS A 111 10.28 -8.45 17.43
CA LYS A 111 10.87 -9.79 17.23
C LYS A 111 10.94 -10.24 15.77
N PHE A 112 10.21 -9.59 14.88
CA PHE A 112 10.11 -9.97 13.47
C PHE A 112 11.02 -9.13 12.57
N CYS A 113 12.29 -8.97 12.95
CA CYS A 113 13.34 -8.59 11.99
C CYS A 113 13.66 -9.83 11.15
N LEU A 114 12.75 -10.17 10.24
CA LEU A 114 12.87 -11.35 9.40
C LEU A 114 14.01 -11.09 8.41
N LYS A 115 15.10 -11.84 8.57
CA LYS A 115 16.19 -11.94 7.59
C LYS A 115 15.65 -12.70 6.36
N LEU A 116 14.82 -12.03 5.55
CA LEU A 116 14.46 -12.49 4.21
C LEU A 116 15.74 -12.45 3.37
N ARG A 117 16.33 -13.63 3.17
CA ARG A 117 17.54 -13.84 2.36
C ARG A 117 17.14 -13.81 0.88
N ILE A 118 16.72 -12.64 0.41
CA ILE A 118 16.84 -12.22 -0.98
C ILE A 118 17.89 -11.12 -0.91
N GLY A 119 18.98 -11.25 -1.66
CA GLY A 119 20.23 -10.48 -1.52
C GLY A 119 20.12 -8.97 -1.76
N VAL A 120 19.33 -8.28 -0.93
CA VAL A 120 19.28 -6.83 -0.81
C VAL A 120 19.30 -6.54 0.68
N THR A 121 20.41 -5.97 1.14
CA THR A 121 20.55 -5.46 2.51
C THR A 121 19.56 -4.30 2.69
N LEU A 122 18.31 -4.60 3.09
CA LEU A 122 17.32 -3.58 3.45
C LEU A 122 17.70 -2.97 4.82
N LYS A 123 18.57 -1.97 4.80
CA LYS A 123 18.62 -0.97 5.86
C LYS A 123 17.38 -0.10 5.72
N ILE A 124 16.41 -0.27 6.62
CA ILE A 124 15.30 0.67 6.91
C ILE A 124 14.74 1.33 5.64
N LEU A 125 13.97 0.59 4.83
CA LEU A 125 13.37 1.16 3.62
C LEU A 125 11.87 0.89 3.57
N ARG A 126 11.10 1.97 3.64
CA ARG A 126 9.68 2.05 3.25
C ARG A 126 9.60 1.72 1.76
N LEU A 127 8.77 0.74 1.35
CA LEU A 127 8.65 0.40 -0.07
C LEU A 127 7.71 1.38 -0.76
N ILE A 128 8.23 2.06 -1.78
CA ILE A 128 7.53 3.09 -2.52
C ILE A 128 7.80 2.85 -3.99
N ALA A 129 6.73 2.77 -4.78
CA ALA A 129 6.81 2.47 -6.21
C ALA A 129 5.89 3.40 -7.00
N THR A 130 6.38 3.85 -8.16
CA THR A 130 5.58 4.52 -9.18
C THR A 130 5.43 3.58 -10.36
N LEU A 131 4.19 3.28 -10.73
CA LEU A 131 3.90 2.42 -11.88
C LEU A 131 3.38 3.26 -13.03
N ASN A 132 4.19 3.36 -14.08
CA ASN A 132 3.85 4.04 -15.32
C ASN A 132 3.42 3.00 -16.35
N PHE A 133 2.13 2.98 -16.66
CA PHE A 133 1.59 2.20 -17.77
C PHE A 133 1.58 3.11 -19.00
N GLY A 134 2.63 3.00 -19.83
CA GLY A 134 2.70 3.74 -21.10
C GLY A 134 1.49 3.41 -22.00
N LYS A 135 1.04 4.39 -22.79
CA LYS A 135 0.06 4.15 -23.86
C LYS A 135 0.70 3.18 -24.88
N GLN A 136 0.10 2.01 -25.06
CA GLN A 136 0.26 1.24 -26.30
C GLN A 136 -0.51 1.93 -27.41
#